data_AF-A0A7Y6L6Y0-F1
#
_entry.id   AF-A0A7Y6L6Y0-F1
#
_cell.length_a   1.000
_cell.length_b   1.000
_cell.length_c   1.000
_cell.angle_alpha   90.00
_cell.angle_beta   90.00
_cell.angle_gamma   90.00
#
_symmetry.space_group_name_H-M   'P 1'
#
loop_
_entity.id
_entity.type
_entity.pdbx_description
1 polymer ?
#
loop_
_entity_poly.entity_id
_entity_poly.type
_entity_poly.pdbx_seq_one_letter_code
_entity_poly.pdbx_strand_id
1 'polypeptide(L)'
;MLWTETRRGESRWIALLLAVIGAWYFLGEDAATSDWVGWWTQSAVEVQIFGVMVMGPLVSTGAAWTAGRVRRHRTLSWAETAARSGWEQNVMVWLSAMACALPVYALFAAMAFSRTAGVSAVTEPVWSPLLTGAAVIGLQTAVGVVVGVLSPSRIAVPFVGLGWYGVLVAVALLSDERSALPWALLPALDVHWDMAFRPNTGRLLTAAVWCLACGLLVLALPGLLRGRAVRPAPGILLPVALAAVVAAGALFTFRAPLPELYWALRNPQPQRPLCAAEGGTKACLWPADRHLLPEVRAALRRVEGTVGTVPGLTRVYYERGLTAPPGASPTAELPVYTPGLDREGLTQDMLAASLPQPPEGCGPHLMKEIGDYPDTFLFEAVVRDRAKVQNGYWSDEFAAALERFLKTPVAAQDRWLAAAADDIRSCRPVPAPPR
;
A
#
# COMPACT_ATOMS: atom_id res chain seq x y z
N MET A 1 -6.98 38.41 7.62
CA MET A 1 -8.19 37.58 7.77
C MET A 1 -7.86 36.10 7.91
N LEU A 2 -7.01 35.53 7.04
CA LEU A 2 -6.60 34.13 7.16
C LEU A 2 -5.96 33.84 8.53
N TRP A 3 -4.94 34.62 8.91
CA TRP A 3 -4.24 34.51 10.21
C TRP A 3 -5.16 34.63 11.44
N THR A 4 -6.17 35.51 11.38
CA THR A 4 -7.13 35.71 12.48
C THR A 4 -8.09 34.53 12.62
N GLU A 5 -8.50 33.91 11.50
CA GLU A 5 -9.29 32.68 11.52
C GLU A 5 -8.47 31.50 12.06
N THR A 6 -7.21 31.40 11.65
CA THR A 6 -6.29 30.35 12.13
C THR A 6 -6.09 30.41 13.64
N ARG A 7 -5.91 31.61 14.21
CA ARG A 7 -5.70 31.79 15.66
C ARG A 7 -6.93 31.51 16.51
N ARG A 8 -8.13 31.80 15.98
CA ARG A 8 -9.41 31.64 16.71
C ARG A 8 -10.09 30.31 16.44
N GLY A 9 -9.62 29.53 15.46
CA GLY A 9 -10.20 28.24 15.09
C GLY A 9 -9.64 27.09 15.94
N GLU A 10 -10.43 26.02 16.04
CA GLU A 10 -9.98 24.73 16.60
C GLU A 10 -8.96 24.01 15.71
N SER A 11 -8.79 24.48 14.46
CA SER A 11 -7.90 23.88 13.46
C SER A 11 -6.46 23.75 13.94
N ARG A 12 -5.95 24.67 14.77
CA ARG A 12 -4.59 24.59 15.33
C ARG A 12 -4.42 23.44 16.31
N TRP A 13 -5.47 23.14 17.10
CA TRP A 13 -5.44 22.05 18.07
C TRP A 13 -5.58 20.70 17.37
N ILE A 14 -6.44 20.64 16.35
CA ILE A 14 -6.55 19.47 15.47
C ILE A 14 -5.22 19.22 14.76
N ALA A 15 -4.59 20.25 14.20
CA ALA A 15 -3.27 20.14 13.57
C ALA A 15 -2.19 19.68 14.56
N LEU A 16 -2.18 20.20 15.79
CA LEU A 16 -1.25 19.76 16.83
C LEU A 16 -1.47 18.28 17.20
N LEU A 17 -2.71 17.88 17.43
CA LEU A 17 -3.06 16.50 17.75
C LEU A 17 -2.66 15.56 16.61
N LEU A 18 -2.97 15.93 15.35
CA LEU A 18 -2.55 15.19 14.17
C LEU A 18 -1.04 15.08 14.06
N ALA A 19 -0.30 16.17 14.31
CA ALA A 19 1.15 16.16 14.28
C ALA A 19 1.72 15.17 15.32
N VAL A 20 1.16 15.12 16.53
CA VAL A 20 1.58 14.17 17.58
C VAL A 20 1.26 12.73 17.19
N ILE A 21 0.02 12.45 16.74
CA ILE A 21 -0.40 11.09 16.35
C ILE A 21 0.42 10.61 15.15
N GLY A 22 0.58 11.44 14.12
CA GLY A 22 1.36 11.08 12.94
C GLY A 22 2.85 10.95 13.25
N ALA A 23 3.41 11.78 14.13
CA ALA A 23 4.79 11.59 14.59
C ALA A 23 4.96 10.25 15.32
N TRP A 24 4.02 9.89 16.19
CA TRP A 24 4.03 8.58 16.84
C TRP A 24 3.93 7.43 15.83
N TYR A 25 3.08 7.56 14.82
CA TYR A 25 2.93 6.55 13.76
C TYR A 25 4.21 6.42 12.90
N PHE A 26 4.64 7.49 12.24
CA PHE A 26 5.77 7.45 11.29
C PHE A 26 7.15 7.29 11.94
N LEU A 27 7.29 7.61 13.24
CA LEU A 27 8.56 7.42 13.97
C LEU A 27 8.55 6.18 14.87
N GLY A 28 7.38 5.63 15.21
CA GLY A 28 7.25 4.51 16.13
C GLY A 28 7.48 3.15 15.48
N GLU A 29 7.24 3.02 14.17
CA GLU A 29 7.44 1.76 13.46
C GLU A 29 8.93 1.42 13.29
N ASP A 30 9.28 0.18 13.62
CA ASP A 30 10.61 -0.35 13.38
C ASP A 30 10.82 -0.60 11.88
N ALA A 31 11.99 -0.22 11.38
CA ALA A 31 12.32 -0.37 9.97
C ALA A 31 12.35 -1.84 9.54
N ALA A 32 12.68 -2.76 10.47
CA ALA A 32 12.75 -4.20 10.19
C ALA A 32 11.38 -4.86 9.99
N THR A 33 10.34 -4.33 10.62
CA THR A 33 8.98 -4.90 10.57
C THR A 33 8.02 -4.10 9.71
N SER A 34 8.40 -2.88 9.34
CA SER A 34 7.58 -2.00 8.52
C SER A 34 7.60 -2.42 7.05
N ASP A 35 6.44 -2.40 6.42
CA ASP A 35 6.23 -2.75 5.01
C ASP A 35 6.46 -1.58 4.05
N TRP A 36 6.75 -0.37 4.57
CA TRP A 36 6.94 0.84 3.75
C TRP A 36 8.31 1.51 3.93
N VAL A 37 9.01 1.30 5.05
CA VAL A 37 10.29 1.97 5.36
C VAL A 37 11.43 1.42 4.51
N GLY A 38 11.88 2.19 3.51
CA GLY A 38 12.95 1.80 2.58
C GLY A 38 12.49 1.78 1.11
N TRP A 39 11.17 1.82 0.87
CA TRP A 39 10.59 1.94 -0.46
C TRP A 39 9.93 3.30 -0.63
N TRP A 40 10.53 4.18 -1.43
CA TRP A 40 10.05 5.57 -1.61
C TRP A 40 8.62 5.65 -2.14
N THR A 41 8.26 4.76 -3.06
CA THR A 41 6.91 4.64 -3.62
C THR A 41 5.90 4.27 -2.52
N GLN A 42 6.18 3.19 -1.77
CA GLN A 42 5.31 2.72 -0.69
C GLN A 42 5.24 3.72 0.47
N SER A 43 6.34 4.41 0.82
CA SER A 43 6.34 5.48 1.81
C SER A 43 5.41 6.64 1.42
N ALA A 44 5.40 7.03 0.14
CA ALA A 44 4.50 8.06 -0.37
C ALA A 44 3.03 7.61 -0.34
N VAL A 45 2.78 6.34 -0.64
CA VAL A 45 1.45 5.73 -0.52
C VAL A 45 0.99 5.70 0.93
N GLU A 46 1.85 5.32 1.87
CA GLU A 46 1.49 5.24 3.28
C GLU A 46 1.13 6.62 3.85
N VAL A 47 1.91 7.64 3.49
CA VAL A 47 1.57 9.04 3.85
C VAL A 47 0.23 9.45 3.23
N GLN A 48 -0.04 9.08 1.98
CA GLN A 48 -1.33 9.33 1.34
C GLN A 48 -2.47 8.60 2.08
N ILE A 49 -2.32 7.32 2.39
CA ILE A 49 -3.33 6.49 3.06
C ILE A 49 -3.64 7.08 4.44
N PHE A 50 -2.62 7.31 5.27
CA PHE A 50 -2.78 7.94 6.58
C PHE A 50 -3.42 9.34 6.45
N GLY A 51 -2.97 10.13 5.47
CA GLY A 51 -3.52 11.44 5.16
C GLY A 51 -5.01 11.40 4.81
N VAL A 52 -5.44 10.45 4.00
CA VAL A 52 -6.82 10.36 3.53
C VAL A 52 -7.74 9.66 4.51
N MET A 53 -7.27 8.60 5.19
CA MET A 53 -8.07 7.77 6.11
C MET A 53 -8.18 8.37 7.51
N VAL A 54 -7.16 9.04 8.00
CA VAL A 54 -7.11 9.55 9.38
C VAL A 54 -7.15 11.07 9.39
N MET A 55 -6.21 11.71 8.71
CA MET A 55 -6.05 13.16 8.77
C MET A 55 -7.23 13.89 8.11
N GLY A 56 -7.64 13.47 6.93
CA GLY A 56 -8.74 14.03 6.15
C GLY A 56 -10.08 14.11 6.89
N PRO A 57 -10.59 13.01 7.46
CA PRO A 57 -11.81 13.01 8.26
C PRO A 57 -11.76 13.92 9.49
N LEU A 58 -10.61 13.98 10.18
CA LEU A 58 -10.41 14.86 11.33
C LEU A 58 -10.36 16.34 10.92
N VAL A 59 -9.65 16.68 9.84
CA VAL A 59 -9.62 18.04 9.29
C VAL A 59 -11.01 18.44 8.79
N SER A 60 -11.75 17.53 8.15
CA SER A 60 -13.13 17.75 7.70
C SER A 60 -14.07 18.05 8.87
N THR A 61 -13.94 17.33 9.98
CA THR A 61 -14.66 17.58 11.23
C THR A 61 -14.32 18.96 11.79
N GLY A 62 -13.04 19.31 11.83
CA GLY A 62 -12.58 20.65 12.22
C GLY A 62 -13.15 21.76 11.35
N ALA A 63 -13.18 21.56 10.04
CA ALA A 63 -13.73 22.50 9.08
C ALA A 63 -15.26 22.65 9.22
N ALA A 64 -15.97 21.55 9.48
CA ALA A 64 -17.40 21.58 9.78
C ALA A 64 -17.69 22.35 11.08
N TRP A 65 -16.85 22.16 12.10
CA TRP A 65 -16.95 22.92 13.33
C TRP A 65 -16.74 24.42 13.09
N THR A 66 -15.66 24.81 12.41
CA THR A 66 -15.33 26.23 12.20
C THR A 66 -16.36 26.94 11.34
N ALA A 67 -16.82 26.31 10.27
CA ALA A 67 -17.82 26.86 9.35
C ALA A 67 -19.21 27.01 10.01
N GLY A 68 -19.59 26.07 10.88
CA GLY A 68 -20.88 26.13 11.60
C GLY A 68 -20.97 27.20 12.68
N ARG A 69 -19.84 27.84 13.07
CA ARG A 69 -19.84 28.86 14.13
C ARG A 69 -20.75 30.04 13.82
N VAL A 70 -20.77 30.51 12.57
CA VAL A 70 -21.57 31.70 12.16
C VAL A 70 -23.06 31.49 12.43
N ARG A 71 -23.58 30.29 12.17
CA ARG A 71 -24.98 29.95 12.49
C ARG A 71 -25.20 29.78 14.00
N ARG A 72 -24.28 29.12 14.70
CA ARG A 72 -24.40 28.90 16.15
C ARG A 72 -24.37 30.20 16.96
N HIS A 73 -23.63 31.20 16.49
CA HIS A 73 -23.56 32.53 17.10
C HIS A 73 -24.57 33.54 16.52
N ARG A 74 -25.48 33.09 15.63
CA ARG A 74 -26.50 33.93 14.99
C ARG A 74 -25.94 35.17 14.28
N THR A 75 -24.70 35.12 13.79
CA THR A 75 -24.04 36.20 13.05
C THR A 75 -24.22 36.07 11.53
N LEU A 76 -25.11 35.17 11.09
CA LEU A 76 -25.34 34.92 9.67
C LEU A 76 -25.83 36.15 8.92
N SER A 77 -26.75 36.92 9.51
CA SER A 77 -27.26 38.15 8.89
C SER A 77 -26.14 39.18 8.67
N TRP A 78 -25.16 39.24 9.56
CA TRP A 78 -24.01 40.15 9.43
C TRP A 78 -23.06 39.67 8.32
N ALA A 79 -22.82 38.35 8.25
CA ALA A 79 -22.02 37.75 7.17
C ALA A 79 -22.66 37.91 5.79
N GLU A 80 -24.00 37.92 5.70
CA GLU A 80 -24.75 38.13 4.47
C GLU A 80 -24.75 39.60 4.00
N THR A 81 -24.55 40.56 4.90
CA THR A 81 -24.36 41.98 4.52
C THR A 81 -22.96 42.32 4.03
N ALA A 82 -22.00 41.38 4.12
CA ALA A 82 -20.65 41.61 3.63
C ALA A 82 -20.61 41.68 2.10
N ALA A 83 -19.74 42.50 1.53
CA ALA A 83 -19.60 42.69 0.08
C ALA A 83 -19.09 41.45 -0.70
N ARG A 84 -18.86 40.31 -0.03
CA ARG A 84 -18.29 39.09 -0.62
C ARG A 84 -19.36 38.04 -0.89
N SER A 85 -19.22 37.32 -2.00
CA SER A 85 -20.08 36.19 -2.31
C SER A 85 -19.95 35.08 -1.24
N GLY A 86 -21.02 34.30 -1.02
CA GLY A 86 -20.97 33.22 -0.03
C GLY A 86 -19.96 32.13 -0.39
N TRP A 87 -19.67 31.96 -1.69
CA TRP A 87 -18.63 31.04 -2.16
C TRP A 87 -17.24 31.50 -1.72
N GLU A 88 -16.90 32.79 -1.87
CA GLU A 88 -15.61 33.32 -1.40
C GLU A 88 -15.43 33.13 0.11
N GLN A 89 -16.49 33.32 0.90
CA GLN A 89 -16.44 33.10 2.34
C GLN A 89 -16.14 31.63 2.66
N ASN A 90 -16.80 30.69 2.00
CA ASN A 90 -16.56 29.25 2.16
C ASN A 90 -15.14 28.85 1.73
N VAL A 91 -14.65 29.40 0.62
CA VAL A 91 -13.28 29.19 0.13
C VAL A 91 -12.25 29.71 1.15
N MET A 92 -12.50 30.85 1.80
CA MET A 92 -11.60 31.36 2.83
C MET A 92 -11.55 30.46 4.07
N VAL A 93 -12.68 29.89 4.50
CA VAL A 93 -12.71 28.92 5.60
C VAL A 93 -11.96 27.64 5.19
N TRP A 94 -12.20 27.14 3.98
CA TRP A 94 -11.50 25.98 3.42
C TRP A 94 -9.98 26.20 3.35
N LEU A 95 -9.53 27.32 2.78
CA LEU A 95 -8.12 27.70 2.72
C LEU A 95 -7.49 27.81 4.11
N SER A 96 -8.22 28.32 5.10
CA SER A 96 -7.72 28.39 6.48
C SER A 96 -7.49 27.01 7.11
N ALA A 97 -8.37 26.04 6.83
CA ALA A 97 -8.21 24.67 7.28
C ALA A 97 -7.05 23.97 6.54
N MET A 98 -6.96 24.15 5.21
CA MET A 98 -5.86 23.62 4.40
C MET A 98 -4.50 24.22 4.78
N ALA A 99 -4.43 25.50 5.16
CA ALA A 99 -3.21 26.13 5.64
C ALA A 99 -2.70 25.53 6.97
N CYS A 100 -3.56 24.92 7.78
CA CYS A 100 -3.15 24.14 8.95
C CYS A 100 -2.82 22.69 8.59
N ALA A 101 -3.59 22.08 7.68
CA ALA A 101 -3.45 20.68 7.31
C ALA A 101 -2.17 20.43 6.50
N LEU A 102 -1.93 21.21 5.44
CA LEU A 102 -0.82 20.97 4.51
C LEU A 102 0.57 20.96 5.17
N PRO A 103 0.91 21.86 6.13
CA PRO A 103 2.18 21.76 6.85
C PRO A 103 2.34 20.47 7.66
N VAL A 104 1.25 19.98 8.28
CA VAL A 104 1.26 18.71 9.02
C VAL A 104 1.41 17.53 8.08
N TYR A 105 0.73 17.56 6.93
CA TYR A 105 0.88 16.53 5.90
C TYR A 105 2.29 16.52 5.29
N ALA A 106 2.87 17.69 5.05
CA ALA A 106 4.25 17.83 4.60
C ALA A 106 5.25 17.33 5.66
N LEU A 107 4.94 17.54 6.95
CA LEU A 107 5.72 16.99 8.05
C LEU A 107 5.70 15.45 8.05
N PHE A 108 4.54 14.83 7.80
CA PHE A 108 4.44 13.38 7.66
C PHE A 108 5.28 12.85 6.49
N ALA A 109 5.19 13.52 5.33
CA ALA A 109 6.03 13.18 4.19
C ALA A 109 7.52 13.31 4.53
N ALA A 110 7.93 14.37 5.22
CA ALA A 110 9.31 14.56 5.65
C ALA A 110 9.77 13.47 6.63
N MET A 111 8.93 13.08 7.60
CA MET A 111 9.22 11.99 8.53
C MET A 111 9.38 10.66 7.80
N ALA A 112 8.39 10.25 6.99
CA ALA A 112 8.43 9.00 6.24
C ALA A 112 9.63 8.93 5.29
N PHE A 113 9.88 10.00 4.53
CA PHE A 113 11.02 10.08 3.62
C PHE A 113 12.36 10.12 4.33
N SER A 114 12.46 10.75 5.51
CA SER A 114 13.69 10.72 6.31
C SER A 114 14.04 9.31 6.80
N ARG A 115 13.02 8.53 7.20
CA ARG A 115 13.18 7.12 7.60
C ARG A 115 13.63 6.28 6.40
N THR A 116 12.96 6.43 5.27
CA THR A 116 13.30 5.72 4.04
C THR A 116 14.67 6.07 3.49
N ALA A 117 15.09 7.34 3.56
CA ALA A 117 16.45 7.76 3.19
C ALA A 117 17.54 7.14 4.08
N GLY A 118 17.22 6.78 5.32
CA GLY A 118 18.13 6.08 6.23
C GLY A 118 18.40 4.63 5.83
N VAL A 119 17.54 4.04 4.99
CA VAL A 119 17.60 2.64 4.56
C VAL A 119 17.98 2.52 3.08
N SER A 120 17.28 3.23 2.19
CA SER A 120 17.47 3.16 0.74
C SER A 120 18.02 4.47 0.17
N ALA A 121 19.09 4.34 -0.61
CA ALA A 121 19.80 5.45 -1.25
C ALA A 121 19.74 5.42 -2.79
N VAL A 122 18.84 4.64 -3.40
CA VAL A 122 18.82 4.40 -4.86
C VAL A 122 17.69 5.09 -5.60
N THR A 123 16.67 5.56 -4.90
CA THR A 123 15.44 6.04 -5.54
C THR A 123 15.07 7.42 -5.03
N GLU A 124 14.33 8.15 -5.87
CA GLU A 124 13.93 9.52 -5.58
C GLU A 124 12.57 9.55 -4.87
N PRO A 125 12.31 10.57 -4.05
CA PRO A 125 11.00 10.78 -3.45
C PRO A 125 9.89 10.84 -4.49
N VAL A 126 8.86 10.00 -4.31
CA VAL A 126 7.73 9.93 -5.21
C VAL A 126 6.63 10.87 -4.71
N TRP A 127 6.29 11.89 -5.50
CA TRP A 127 5.39 12.97 -5.08
C TRP A 127 3.95 12.87 -5.59
N SER A 128 3.70 12.08 -6.64
CA SER A 128 2.36 11.98 -7.24
C SER A 128 1.29 11.40 -6.29
N PRO A 129 1.58 10.40 -5.43
CA PRO A 129 0.66 9.96 -4.38
C PRO A 129 0.40 11.07 -3.36
N LEU A 130 1.44 11.80 -2.95
CA LEU A 130 1.33 12.88 -1.97
C LEU A 130 0.37 13.98 -2.43
N LEU A 131 0.49 14.43 -3.69
CA LEU A 131 -0.42 15.44 -4.25
C LEU A 131 -1.87 14.93 -4.35
N THR A 132 -2.04 13.65 -4.68
CA THR A 132 -3.35 13.02 -4.72
C THR A 132 -3.98 13.00 -3.32
N GLY A 133 -3.23 12.56 -2.30
CA GLY A 133 -3.69 12.61 -0.90
C GLY A 133 -4.05 14.02 -0.43
N ALA A 134 -3.21 15.02 -0.73
CA ALA A 134 -3.49 16.42 -0.40
C ALA A 134 -4.78 16.94 -1.07
N ALA A 135 -5.02 16.57 -2.34
CA ALA A 135 -6.23 16.92 -3.07
C ALA A 135 -7.49 16.27 -2.49
N VAL A 136 -7.39 15.00 -2.07
CA VAL A 136 -8.49 14.28 -1.41
C VAL A 136 -8.80 14.88 -0.03
N ILE A 137 -7.78 15.21 0.77
CA ILE A 137 -7.94 15.97 2.02
C ILE A 137 -8.65 17.30 1.74
N GLY A 138 -8.29 17.98 0.64
CA GLY A 138 -8.97 19.18 0.16
C GLY A 138 -10.46 18.97 -0.09
N LEU A 139 -10.83 17.92 -0.81
CA LEU A 139 -12.22 17.53 -1.07
C LEU A 139 -12.98 17.22 0.23
N GLN A 140 -12.40 16.40 1.12
CA GLN A 140 -13.00 16.05 2.41
C GLN A 140 -13.23 17.28 3.28
N THR A 141 -12.25 18.19 3.32
CA THR A 141 -12.33 19.46 4.03
C THR A 141 -13.45 20.35 3.46
N ALA A 142 -13.59 20.42 2.13
CA ALA A 142 -14.64 21.18 1.48
C ALA A 142 -16.05 20.67 1.82
N VAL A 143 -16.25 19.35 1.83
CA VAL A 143 -17.51 18.74 2.29
C VAL A 143 -17.77 19.09 3.76
N GLY A 144 -16.74 19.04 4.61
CA GLY A 144 -16.85 19.45 6.01
C GLY A 144 -17.33 20.89 6.16
N VAL A 145 -16.73 21.84 5.42
CA VAL A 145 -17.17 23.25 5.38
C VAL A 145 -18.65 23.33 5.01
N VAL A 146 -19.08 22.66 3.94
CA VAL A 146 -20.47 22.71 3.47
C VAL A 146 -21.44 22.17 4.51
N VAL A 147 -21.16 21.00 5.10
CA VAL A 147 -22.00 20.43 6.16
C VAL A 147 -22.07 21.38 7.36
N GLY A 148 -20.94 21.98 7.75
CA GLY A 148 -20.91 22.99 8.81
C GLY A 148 -21.76 24.23 8.50
N VAL A 149 -21.71 24.73 7.26
CA VAL A 149 -22.52 25.89 6.84
C VAL A 149 -24.02 25.56 6.78
N LEU A 150 -24.38 24.34 6.39
CA LEU A 150 -25.77 23.91 6.21
C LEU A 150 -26.41 23.39 7.51
N SER A 151 -25.62 22.87 8.45
CA SER A 151 -26.12 22.30 9.70
C SER A 151 -25.88 23.23 10.91
N PRO A 152 -26.94 23.63 11.64
CA PRO A 152 -26.77 24.36 12.91
C PRO A 152 -26.33 23.47 14.07
N SER A 153 -26.38 22.14 13.91
CA SER A 153 -26.19 21.18 15.01
C SER A 153 -24.71 20.96 15.33
N ARG A 154 -24.37 20.98 16.63
CA ARG A 154 -23.03 20.56 17.11
C ARG A 154 -22.84 19.05 16.97
N ILE A 155 -23.93 18.28 17.03
CA ILE A 155 -23.91 16.82 16.95
C ILE A 155 -23.54 16.35 15.54
N ALA A 156 -23.91 17.11 14.50
CA ALA A 156 -23.61 16.75 13.11
C ALA A 156 -22.11 16.75 12.78
N VAL A 157 -21.30 17.47 13.56
CA VAL A 157 -19.87 17.67 13.30
C VAL A 157 -19.07 16.36 13.37
N PRO A 158 -19.08 15.57 14.46
CA PRO A 158 -18.36 14.29 14.52
C PRO A 158 -18.83 13.28 13.48
N PHE A 159 -20.10 13.32 13.07
CA PHE A 159 -20.62 12.44 12.02
C PHE A 159 -20.05 12.73 10.63
N VAL A 160 -19.48 13.91 10.39
CA VAL A 160 -18.75 14.19 9.14
C VAL A 160 -17.50 13.33 9.04
N GLY A 161 -16.67 13.33 10.09
CA GLY A 161 -15.47 12.49 10.14
C GLY A 161 -15.80 11.00 10.10
N LEU A 162 -16.75 10.56 10.93
CA LEU A 162 -17.19 9.17 10.95
C LEU A 162 -17.78 8.73 9.60
N GLY A 163 -18.54 9.61 8.95
CA GLY A 163 -19.08 9.37 7.62
C GLY A 163 -18.00 9.21 6.56
N TRP A 164 -16.98 10.07 6.57
CA TRP A 164 -15.84 9.93 5.67
C TRP A 164 -15.08 8.62 5.90
N TYR A 165 -14.76 8.30 7.16
CA TYR A 165 -14.09 7.06 7.50
C TYR A 165 -14.91 5.84 7.05
N GLY A 166 -16.21 5.82 7.34
CA GLY A 166 -17.11 4.75 6.90
C GLY A 166 -17.20 4.60 5.39
N VAL A 167 -17.25 5.71 4.64
CA VAL A 167 -17.24 5.68 3.17
C VAL A 167 -15.92 5.12 2.64
N LEU A 168 -14.78 5.56 3.18
CA LEU A 168 -13.47 5.09 2.73
C LEU A 168 -13.23 3.62 3.06
N VAL A 169 -13.63 3.16 4.24
CA VAL A 169 -13.57 1.74 4.62
C VAL A 169 -14.50 0.91 3.75
N ALA A 170 -15.72 1.37 3.50
CA ALA A 170 -16.63 0.68 2.59
C ALA A 170 -16.05 0.60 1.18
N VAL A 171 -15.38 1.65 0.71
CA VAL A 171 -14.68 1.66 -0.57
C VAL A 171 -13.54 0.65 -0.59
N ALA A 172 -12.72 0.58 0.44
CA ALA A 172 -11.61 -0.38 0.54
C ALA A 172 -12.10 -1.84 0.63
N LEU A 173 -13.21 -2.10 1.30
CA LEU A 173 -13.77 -3.45 1.45
C LEU A 173 -14.60 -3.92 0.24
N LEU A 174 -15.20 -2.99 -0.49
CA LEU A 174 -16.09 -3.30 -1.63
C LEU A 174 -15.40 -3.13 -2.99
N SER A 175 -14.11 -2.81 -3.02
CA SER A 175 -13.29 -2.60 -4.24
C SER A 175 -13.03 -3.84 -5.07
N ASP A 176 -13.77 -4.92 -4.84
CA ASP A 176 -13.73 -6.09 -5.69
C ASP A 176 -14.08 -5.66 -7.13
N GLU A 177 -13.20 -6.00 -8.08
CA GLU A 177 -13.06 -5.39 -9.43
C GLU A 177 -14.32 -5.44 -10.32
N ARG A 178 -15.42 -6.03 -9.84
CA ARG A 178 -16.64 -6.35 -10.59
C ARG A 178 -17.88 -5.55 -10.20
N SER A 179 -17.79 -4.61 -9.24
CA SER A 179 -18.98 -3.91 -8.72
C SER A 179 -19.30 -2.60 -9.46
N ALA A 180 -20.60 -2.29 -9.57
CA ALA A 180 -21.25 -1.24 -10.39
C ALA A 180 -20.89 0.24 -10.06
N LEU A 181 -19.90 0.49 -9.19
CA LEU A 181 -19.40 1.83 -8.88
C LEU A 181 -18.36 2.25 -9.93
N PRO A 182 -18.30 3.54 -10.34
CA PRO A 182 -17.25 4.03 -11.22
C PRO A 182 -15.92 4.13 -10.47
N TRP A 183 -15.29 2.99 -10.18
CA TRP A 183 -13.96 2.85 -9.55
C TRP A 183 -12.88 3.72 -10.20
N ALA A 184 -13.09 4.10 -11.47
CA ALA A 184 -12.26 5.06 -12.19
C ALA A 184 -12.14 6.43 -11.49
N LEU A 185 -13.15 6.87 -10.75
CA LEU A 185 -13.24 8.20 -10.13
C LEU A 185 -12.74 8.25 -8.69
N LEU A 186 -12.58 7.09 -8.04
CA LEU A 186 -12.10 7.02 -6.66
C LEU A 186 -10.58 7.19 -6.68
N PRO A 187 -9.98 8.05 -5.84
CA PRO A 187 -8.53 8.13 -5.75
C PRO A 187 -7.95 6.78 -5.29
N ALA A 188 -6.69 6.49 -5.63
CA ALA A 188 -6.01 5.29 -5.17
C ALA A 188 -6.08 5.20 -3.63
N LEU A 189 -6.78 4.18 -3.14
CA LEU A 189 -6.91 3.85 -1.72
C LEU A 189 -6.47 2.40 -1.57
N ASP A 190 -5.60 2.16 -0.59
CA ASP A 190 -5.22 0.82 -0.13
C ASP A 190 -4.59 -0.09 -1.19
N VAL A 191 -3.43 0.30 -1.71
CA VAL A 191 -2.67 -0.54 -2.65
C VAL A 191 -1.23 -0.63 -2.20
N HIS A 192 -0.76 -1.83 -1.89
CA HIS A 192 0.65 -2.08 -1.64
C HIS A 192 1.42 -2.07 -2.96
N TRP A 193 2.40 -1.18 -3.07
CA TRP A 193 3.25 -1.05 -4.26
C TRP A 193 4.67 -1.49 -3.93
N ASP A 194 4.96 -2.74 -4.31
CA ASP A 194 6.33 -3.27 -4.32
C ASP A 194 7.17 -2.64 -5.46
N MET A 195 8.42 -3.07 -5.56
CA MET A 195 9.38 -2.56 -6.54
C MET A 195 9.09 -2.97 -7.99
N ALA A 196 8.17 -3.90 -8.21
CA ALA A 196 7.69 -4.21 -9.55
C ALA A 196 6.76 -3.13 -10.09
N PHE A 197 6.31 -2.18 -9.27
CA PHE A 197 5.36 -1.14 -9.65
C PHE A 197 5.89 0.28 -9.45
N ARG A 198 5.36 1.19 -10.27
CA ARG A 198 5.53 2.64 -10.13
C ARG A 198 4.18 3.34 -10.26
N PRO A 199 3.98 4.52 -9.64
CA PRO A 199 2.72 5.24 -9.78
C PRO A 199 2.43 5.60 -11.24
N ASN A 200 1.17 5.45 -11.65
CA ASN A 200 0.68 6.07 -12.86
C ASN A 200 0.47 7.58 -12.61
N THR A 201 1.57 8.35 -12.68
CA THR A 201 1.58 9.79 -12.37
C THR A 201 0.52 10.56 -13.15
N GLY A 202 0.30 10.27 -14.43
CA GLY A 202 -0.73 10.92 -15.23
C GLY A 202 -2.13 10.75 -14.65
N ARG A 203 -2.48 9.51 -14.27
CA ARG A 203 -3.76 9.21 -13.63
C ARG A 203 -3.90 9.84 -12.25
N LEU A 204 -2.87 9.74 -11.41
CA LEU A 204 -2.87 10.31 -10.06
C LEU A 204 -3.06 11.83 -10.09
N LEU A 205 -2.34 12.55 -10.98
CA LEU A 205 -2.52 13.99 -11.14
C LEU A 205 -3.91 14.34 -11.69
N THR A 206 -4.45 13.54 -12.60
CA THR A 206 -5.83 13.71 -13.09
C THR A 206 -6.83 13.54 -11.95
N ALA A 207 -6.64 12.54 -11.09
CA ALA A 207 -7.46 12.32 -9.90
C ALA A 207 -7.33 13.47 -8.88
N ALA A 208 -6.13 14.03 -8.71
CA ALA A 208 -5.91 15.21 -7.87
C ALA A 208 -6.69 16.43 -8.39
N VAL A 209 -6.65 16.68 -9.71
CA VAL A 209 -7.43 17.75 -10.37
C VAL A 209 -8.93 17.52 -10.18
N TRP A 210 -9.40 16.29 -10.40
CA TRP A 210 -10.80 15.90 -10.17
C TRP A 210 -11.23 16.21 -8.73
N CYS A 211 -10.47 15.76 -7.73
CA CYS A 211 -10.80 15.97 -6.32
C CYS A 211 -10.83 17.45 -5.93
N LEU A 212 -9.84 18.25 -6.37
CA LEU A 212 -9.80 19.68 -6.10
C LEU A 212 -10.95 20.43 -6.78
N ALA A 213 -11.24 20.10 -8.04
CA ALA A 213 -12.34 20.72 -8.77
C ALA A 213 -13.69 20.38 -8.12
N CYS A 214 -13.92 19.12 -7.74
CA CYS A 214 -15.09 18.72 -6.97
C CYS A 214 -15.17 19.45 -5.63
N GLY A 215 -14.07 19.60 -4.90
CA GLY A 215 -14.04 20.34 -3.64
C GLY A 215 -14.47 21.79 -3.81
N LEU A 216 -13.93 22.48 -4.82
CA LEU A 216 -14.29 23.87 -5.13
C LEU A 216 -15.75 24.03 -5.56
N LEU A 217 -16.29 23.07 -6.33
CA LEU A 217 -17.71 23.04 -6.71
C LEU A 217 -18.62 22.78 -5.51
N VAL A 218 -18.23 21.86 -4.63
CA VAL A 218 -18.96 21.57 -3.38
C VAL A 218 -19.09 22.83 -2.54
N LEU A 219 -18.03 23.63 -2.39
CA LEU A 219 -18.07 24.91 -1.65
C LEU A 219 -19.08 25.92 -2.20
N ALA A 220 -19.51 25.78 -3.46
CA ALA A 220 -20.54 26.64 -4.07
C ALA A 220 -21.97 26.26 -3.64
N LEU A 221 -22.19 25.02 -3.19
CA LEU A 221 -23.53 24.50 -2.86
C LEU A 221 -24.30 25.40 -1.88
N PRO A 222 -23.73 25.87 -0.75
CA PRO A 222 -24.49 26.73 0.16
C PRO A 222 -24.93 28.06 -0.48
N GLY A 223 -24.12 28.63 -1.36
CA GLY A 223 -24.45 29.87 -2.08
C GLY A 223 -25.48 29.67 -3.18
N LEU A 224 -25.52 28.48 -3.80
CA LEU A 224 -26.53 28.10 -4.79
C LEU A 224 -27.90 27.82 -4.15
N LEU A 225 -27.89 27.21 -2.96
CA LEU A 225 -29.09 26.91 -2.16
C LEU A 225 -29.66 28.16 -1.48
N ARG A 226 -28.83 29.16 -1.20
CA ARG A 226 -29.26 30.47 -0.67
C ARG A 226 -29.59 31.41 -1.83
N GLY A 227 -30.50 32.36 -1.60
CA GLY A 227 -31.12 33.17 -2.67
C GLY A 227 -30.14 33.96 -3.57
N ARG A 228 -30.67 34.65 -4.58
CA ARG A 228 -29.89 35.30 -5.66
C ARG A 228 -28.74 36.20 -5.18
N ALA A 229 -28.87 36.84 -4.02
CA ALA A 229 -27.88 37.78 -3.47
C ALA A 229 -26.53 37.13 -3.10
N VAL A 230 -26.48 35.82 -2.87
CA VAL A 230 -25.28 35.11 -2.37
C VAL A 230 -24.73 34.11 -3.40
N ARG A 231 -25.36 34.05 -4.59
CA ARG A 231 -24.98 33.10 -5.63
C ARG A 231 -23.61 33.43 -6.22
N PRO A 232 -22.74 32.41 -6.39
CA PRO A 232 -21.49 32.60 -7.11
C PRO A 232 -21.74 33.01 -8.56
N ALA A 233 -20.89 33.90 -9.09
CA ALA A 233 -20.95 34.27 -10.49
C ALA A 233 -20.66 33.04 -11.38
N PRO A 234 -21.48 32.77 -12.42
CA PRO A 234 -21.34 31.58 -13.26
C PRO A 234 -19.98 31.53 -13.98
N GLY A 235 -19.42 32.70 -14.33
CA GLY A 235 -18.10 32.79 -14.96
C GLY A 235 -16.94 32.26 -14.10
N ILE A 236 -17.10 32.23 -12.78
CA ILE A 236 -16.09 31.69 -11.85
C ILE A 236 -16.22 30.17 -11.73
N LEU A 237 -17.45 29.63 -11.75
CA LEU A 237 -17.70 28.19 -11.61
C LEU A 237 -17.48 27.42 -12.91
N LEU A 238 -17.71 28.04 -14.07
CA LEU A 238 -17.57 27.40 -15.38
C LEU A 238 -16.20 26.73 -15.60
N PRO A 239 -15.04 27.39 -15.39
CA PRO A 239 -13.74 26.73 -15.57
C PRO A 239 -13.51 25.57 -14.59
N VAL A 240 -14.01 25.68 -13.35
CA VAL A 240 -13.91 24.61 -12.35
C VAL A 240 -14.77 23.40 -12.75
N ALA A 241 -15.99 23.64 -13.23
CA ALA A 241 -16.89 22.61 -13.73
C ALA A 241 -16.31 21.91 -14.97
N LEU A 242 -15.74 22.68 -15.90
CA LEU A 242 -15.07 22.14 -17.08
C LEU A 242 -13.88 21.26 -16.67
N ALA A 243 -13.04 21.72 -15.74
CA ALA A 243 -11.91 20.94 -15.24
C ALA A 243 -12.37 19.62 -14.59
N ALA A 244 -13.45 19.63 -13.80
CA ALA A 244 -14.02 18.42 -13.21
C ALA A 244 -14.51 17.44 -14.29
N VAL A 245 -15.27 17.92 -15.27
CA VAL A 245 -15.81 17.08 -16.36
C VAL A 245 -14.68 16.47 -17.20
N VAL A 246 -13.69 17.27 -17.58
CA VAL A 246 -12.53 16.81 -18.37
C VAL A 246 -11.71 15.79 -17.57
N ALA A 247 -11.44 16.06 -16.29
CA ALA A 247 -10.70 15.14 -15.44
C ALA A 247 -11.46 13.81 -15.22
N ALA A 248 -12.77 13.86 -14.96
CA ALA A 248 -13.60 12.66 -14.87
C ALA A 248 -13.59 11.87 -16.18
N GLY A 249 -13.80 12.53 -17.32
CA GLY A 249 -13.74 11.91 -18.64
C GLY A 249 -12.39 11.22 -18.87
N ALA A 250 -11.28 11.91 -18.58
CA ALA A 250 -9.94 11.36 -18.67
C ALA A 250 -9.75 10.14 -17.76
N LEU A 251 -10.22 10.19 -16.50
CA LEU A 251 -10.18 9.05 -15.56
C LEU A 251 -10.88 7.80 -16.12
N PHE A 252 -12.02 7.96 -16.81
CA PHE A 252 -12.70 6.86 -17.50
C PHE A 252 -11.96 6.33 -18.72
N THR A 253 -11.10 7.13 -19.35
CA THR A 253 -10.29 6.69 -20.51
C THR A 253 -9.03 5.93 -20.12
N PHE A 254 -8.53 6.08 -18.89
CA PHE A 254 -7.40 5.30 -18.40
C PHE A 254 -7.82 3.83 -18.29
N ARG A 255 -7.42 3.04 -19.29
CA ARG A 255 -7.54 1.58 -19.28
C ARG A 255 -6.29 1.01 -18.61
N ALA A 256 -6.48 0.16 -17.61
CA ALA A 256 -5.41 -0.72 -17.17
C ALA A 256 -5.39 -1.93 -18.12
N PRO A 257 -4.26 -2.28 -18.75
CA PRO A 257 -4.16 -3.58 -19.40
C PRO A 257 -4.20 -4.63 -18.29
N LEU A 258 -5.25 -5.45 -18.22
CA LEU A 258 -5.32 -6.56 -17.26
C LEU A 258 -4.03 -7.42 -17.40
N PRO A 259 -3.33 -7.76 -16.31
CA PRO A 259 -3.73 -7.72 -14.89
C PRO A 259 -3.22 -6.49 -14.11
N GLU A 260 -2.91 -5.37 -14.78
CA GLU A 260 -2.35 -4.18 -14.11
C GLU A 260 -3.41 -3.42 -13.27
N LEU A 261 -2.94 -2.83 -12.17
CA LEU A 261 -3.74 -1.95 -11.33
C LEU A 261 -3.92 -0.60 -12.02
N TYR A 262 -5.12 -0.02 -12.01
CA TYR A 262 -5.35 1.30 -12.63
C TYR A 262 -4.39 2.41 -12.17
N TRP A 263 -3.92 2.33 -10.93
CA TRP A 263 -3.13 3.36 -10.25
C TRP A 263 -1.62 3.16 -10.36
N ALA A 264 -1.18 1.99 -10.83
CA ALA A 264 0.21 1.61 -10.88
C ALA A 264 0.57 0.99 -12.24
N LEU A 265 1.78 1.26 -12.71
CA LEU A 265 2.33 0.67 -13.92
C LEU A 265 3.44 -0.27 -13.51
N ARG A 266 3.63 -1.37 -14.24
CA ARG A 266 4.82 -2.21 -14.04
C ARG A 266 6.09 -1.41 -14.34
N ASN A 267 7.10 -1.58 -13.51
CA ASN A 267 8.43 -1.09 -13.78
C ASN A 267 9.03 -1.85 -14.97
N PRO A 268 9.74 -1.15 -15.88
CA PRO A 268 10.47 -1.82 -16.94
C PRO A 268 11.54 -2.73 -16.32
N GLN A 269 11.71 -3.93 -16.89
CA GLN A 269 12.74 -4.87 -16.45
C GLN A 269 14.13 -4.21 -16.51
N PRO A 270 14.94 -4.29 -15.45
CA PRO A 270 16.27 -3.74 -15.47
C PRO A 270 17.13 -4.53 -16.46
N GLN A 271 17.91 -3.84 -17.29
CA GLN A 271 18.83 -4.50 -18.22
C GLN A 271 19.86 -5.39 -17.49
N ARG A 272 20.21 -5.01 -16.26
CA ARG A 272 21.13 -5.73 -15.39
C ARG A 272 20.59 -5.73 -13.95
N PRO A 273 19.89 -6.79 -13.52
CA PRO A 273 19.48 -6.92 -12.12
C PRO A 273 20.73 -7.07 -11.22
N LEU A 274 20.61 -6.65 -9.96
CA LEU A 274 21.70 -6.76 -8.99
C LEU A 274 21.69 -8.14 -8.38
N CYS A 275 22.70 -8.95 -8.67
CA CYS A 275 22.74 -10.32 -8.16
C CYS A 275 23.85 -10.52 -7.11
N ALA A 276 23.53 -11.28 -6.07
CA ALA A 276 24.47 -11.90 -5.15
C ALA A 276 24.59 -13.39 -5.48
N ALA A 277 25.78 -13.97 -5.31
CA ALA A 277 26.01 -15.39 -5.52
C ALA A 277 26.94 -15.96 -4.45
N GLU A 278 26.67 -17.19 -4.03
CA GLU A 278 27.42 -17.92 -3.01
C GLU A 278 27.33 -19.43 -3.31
N GLY A 279 28.44 -20.16 -3.39
CA GLY A 279 28.45 -21.63 -3.53
C GLY A 279 27.74 -22.25 -4.75
N GLY A 280 27.29 -21.43 -5.71
CA GLY A 280 26.47 -21.86 -6.85
C GLY A 280 24.99 -21.49 -6.74
N THR A 281 24.58 -20.95 -5.59
CA THR A 281 23.28 -20.32 -5.39
C THR A 281 23.36 -18.82 -5.67
N LYS A 282 22.35 -18.27 -6.35
CA LYS A 282 22.31 -16.90 -6.83
C LYS A 282 20.95 -16.27 -6.55
N ALA A 283 20.92 -15.05 -6.02
CA ALA A 283 19.70 -14.26 -5.90
C ALA A 283 19.88 -12.92 -6.62
N CYS A 284 18.92 -12.55 -7.45
CA CYS A 284 18.89 -11.31 -8.21
C CYS A 284 17.76 -10.41 -7.72
N LEU A 285 18.10 -9.15 -7.43
CA LEU A 285 17.22 -8.11 -6.90
C LEU A 285 17.04 -6.98 -7.91
N TRP A 286 15.96 -6.21 -7.71
CA TRP A 286 15.80 -4.91 -8.35
C TRP A 286 16.96 -3.99 -7.93
N PRO A 287 17.43 -3.10 -8.83
CA PRO A 287 18.47 -2.14 -8.47
C PRO A 287 18.10 -1.25 -7.27
N ALA A 288 16.80 -0.98 -7.09
CA ALA A 288 16.28 -0.18 -5.99
C ALA A 288 16.48 -0.84 -4.61
N ASP A 289 16.51 -2.18 -4.56
CA ASP A 289 16.68 -2.98 -3.33
C ASP A 289 18.13 -3.35 -3.04
N ARG A 290 19.09 -2.55 -3.54
CA ARG A 290 20.51 -2.78 -3.26
C ARG A 290 20.82 -2.81 -1.77
N HIS A 291 20.02 -2.14 -0.94
CA HIS A 291 20.20 -2.08 0.50
C HIS A 291 19.98 -3.45 1.16
N LEU A 292 19.20 -4.35 0.54
CA LEU A 292 18.99 -5.73 0.99
C LEU A 292 20.12 -6.68 0.60
N LEU A 293 21.10 -6.26 -0.22
CA LEU A 293 22.18 -7.15 -0.66
C LEU A 293 23.00 -7.78 0.48
N PRO A 294 23.36 -7.07 1.58
CA PRO A 294 24.04 -7.68 2.71
C PRO A 294 23.23 -8.83 3.36
N GLU A 295 21.93 -8.62 3.55
CA GLU A 295 20.98 -9.54 4.16
C GLU A 295 20.76 -10.73 3.23
N VAL A 296 20.56 -10.48 1.93
CA VAL A 296 20.45 -11.50 0.88
C VAL A 296 21.72 -12.34 0.79
N ARG A 297 22.92 -11.75 0.87
CA ARG A 297 24.17 -12.54 0.92
C ARG A 297 24.27 -13.40 2.18
N ALA A 298 23.82 -12.88 3.32
CA ALA A 298 23.82 -13.63 4.56
C ALA A 298 22.81 -14.79 4.53
N ALA A 299 21.62 -14.55 3.98
CA ALA A 299 20.60 -15.56 3.73
C ALA A 299 21.12 -16.61 2.74
N LEU A 300 21.72 -16.20 1.61
CA LEU A 300 22.34 -17.11 0.64
C LEU A 300 23.42 -17.99 1.28
N ARG A 301 24.33 -17.44 2.09
CA ARG A 301 25.32 -18.25 2.83
C ARG A 301 24.67 -19.26 3.76
N ARG A 302 23.59 -18.86 4.43
CA ARG A 302 22.87 -19.73 5.35
C ARG A 302 22.16 -20.84 4.59
N VAL A 303 21.42 -20.50 3.53
CA VAL A 303 20.74 -21.45 2.62
C VAL A 303 21.76 -22.40 2.01
N GLU A 304 22.87 -21.90 1.46
CA GLU A 304 23.91 -22.73 0.87
C GLU A 304 24.57 -23.66 1.91
N GLY A 305 24.93 -23.15 3.09
CA GLY A 305 25.52 -23.98 4.15
C GLY A 305 24.55 -25.02 4.74
N THR A 306 23.26 -24.81 4.52
CA THR A 306 22.17 -25.62 5.07
C THR A 306 21.69 -26.67 4.07
N VAL A 307 21.32 -26.20 2.89
CA VAL A 307 20.76 -26.97 1.79
C VAL A 307 21.88 -27.63 0.99
N GLY A 308 23.09 -27.05 1.00
CA GLY A 308 24.32 -27.66 0.50
C GLY A 308 24.15 -28.29 -0.88
N THR A 309 24.45 -29.58 -0.98
CA THR A 309 24.37 -30.37 -2.21
C THR A 309 23.03 -31.08 -2.40
N VAL A 310 21.98 -30.71 -1.66
CA VAL A 310 20.67 -31.36 -1.80
C VAL A 310 20.21 -31.24 -3.26
N PRO A 311 20.03 -32.38 -3.95
CA PRO A 311 19.66 -32.40 -5.36
C PRO A 311 18.20 -31.97 -5.53
N GLY A 312 17.90 -31.39 -6.69
CA GLY A 312 16.53 -31.05 -7.06
C GLY A 312 15.99 -29.74 -6.51
N LEU A 313 16.75 -28.98 -5.71
CA LEU A 313 16.31 -27.66 -5.23
C LEU A 313 16.67 -26.53 -6.19
N THR A 314 15.81 -25.51 -6.21
CA THR A 314 16.04 -24.27 -6.93
C THR A 314 17.19 -23.50 -6.29
N ARG A 315 18.12 -22.98 -7.11
CA ARG A 315 19.30 -22.24 -6.64
C ARG A 315 19.41 -20.85 -7.20
N VAL A 316 18.50 -20.48 -8.11
CA VAL A 316 18.50 -19.16 -8.75
C VAL A 316 17.20 -18.48 -8.42
N TYR A 317 17.30 -17.39 -7.65
CA TYR A 317 16.15 -16.61 -7.23
C TYR A 317 16.12 -15.27 -7.96
N TYR A 318 14.93 -14.88 -8.39
CA TYR A 318 14.65 -13.55 -8.91
C TYR A 318 13.63 -12.91 -8.00
N GLU A 319 13.91 -11.71 -7.51
CA GLU A 319 12.94 -10.93 -6.73
C GLU A 319 11.62 -10.79 -7.48
N ARG A 320 10.52 -10.72 -6.73
CA ARG A 320 9.18 -10.52 -7.27
C ARG A 320 9.16 -9.49 -8.40
N GLY A 321 8.52 -9.88 -9.50
CA GLY A 321 8.34 -9.04 -10.66
C GLY A 321 9.56 -8.96 -11.59
N LEU A 322 10.74 -9.48 -11.21
CA LEU A 322 11.84 -9.67 -12.15
C LEU A 322 11.60 -10.87 -13.05
N THR A 323 11.79 -10.69 -14.35
CA THR A 323 11.68 -11.78 -15.33
C THR A 323 13.01 -12.53 -15.41
N ALA A 324 12.97 -13.84 -15.18
CA ALA A 324 14.12 -14.71 -15.41
C ALA A 324 14.48 -14.77 -16.91
N PRO A 325 15.78 -14.83 -17.28
CA PRO A 325 16.19 -15.04 -18.66
C PRO A 325 15.61 -16.34 -19.22
N PRO A 326 15.14 -16.35 -20.48
CA PRO A 326 14.63 -17.57 -21.11
C PRO A 326 15.72 -18.65 -21.14
N GLY A 327 15.34 -19.89 -20.79
CA GLY A 327 16.24 -21.04 -20.75
C GLY A 327 17.11 -21.16 -19.49
N ALA A 328 16.90 -20.32 -18.47
CA ALA A 328 17.50 -20.52 -17.17
C ALA A 328 17.03 -21.84 -16.53
N SER A 329 17.92 -22.50 -15.76
CA SER A 329 17.60 -23.57 -14.81
C SER A 329 16.37 -23.21 -13.96
N PRO A 330 15.67 -24.16 -13.31
CA PRO A 330 14.52 -23.84 -12.47
C PRO A 330 14.85 -22.66 -11.55
N THR A 331 14.10 -21.57 -11.76
CA THR A 331 14.21 -20.32 -11.03
C THR A 331 13.02 -20.19 -10.12
N ALA A 332 13.19 -19.55 -8.97
CA ALA A 332 12.10 -19.23 -8.08
C ALA A 332 11.98 -17.74 -7.87
N GLU A 333 10.76 -17.30 -7.59
CA GLU A 333 10.50 -15.95 -7.12
C GLU A 333 11.00 -15.82 -5.68
N LEU A 334 11.81 -14.81 -5.38
CA LEU A 334 12.15 -14.40 -4.03
C LEU A 334 11.10 -13.37 -3.59
N PRO A 335 10.22 -13.72 -2.64
CA PRO A 335 9.13 -12.86 -2.29
C PRO A 335 9.58 -11.79 -1.29
N VAL A 336 10.14 -10.69 -1.80
CA VAL A 336 10.46 -9.51 -0.97
C VAL A 336 9.16 -8.71 -0.79
N TYR A 337 8.48 -8.94 0.33
CA TYR A 337 7.22 -8.24 0.66
C TYR A 337 7.42 -6.96 1.47
N THR A 338 8.55 -6.84 2.17
CA THR A 338 8.87 -5.69 2.99
C THR A 338 10.28 -5.18 2.72
N PRO A 339 10.50 -3.86 2.75
CA PRO A 339 11.82 -3.27 2.57
C PRO A 339 12.79 -3.53 3.72
N GLY A 340 12.28 -3.95 4.88
CA GLY A 340 13.02 -4.22 6.11
C GLY A 340 13.31 -5.69 6.37
N LEU A 341 13.05 -6.57 5.40
CA LEU A 341 13.09 -8.02 5.61
C LEU A 341 14.44 -8.46 6.18
N ASP A 342 14.39 -8.99 7.40
CA ASP A 342 15.61 -9.34 8.12
C ASP A 342 16.28 -10.60 7.55
N ARG A 343 17.45 -10.93 8.08
CA ARG A 343 18.20 -12.10 7.65
C ARG A 343 17.42 -13.40 7.84
N GLU A 344 16.65 -13.52 8.92
CA GLU A 344 15.94 -14.75 9.25
C GLU A 344 14.75 -14.94 8.32
N GLY A 345 13.94 -13.90 8.13
CA GLY A 345 12.86 -13.85 7.15
C GLY A 345 13.36 -14.18 5.75
N LEU A 346 14.43 -13.52 5.28
CA LEU A 346 14.98 -13.78 3.93
C LEU A 346 15.51 -15.21 3.80
N THR A 347 16.07 -15.78 4.87
CA THR A 347 16.49 -17.18 4.86
C THR A 347 15.29 -18.11 4.74
N GLN A 348 14.22 -17.87 5.51
CA GLN A 348 13.00 -18.68 5.46
C GLN A 348 12.32 -18.59 4.09
N ASP A 349 12.21 -17.38 3.53
CA ASP A 349 11.63 -17.14 2.21
C ASP A 349 12.46 -17.78 1.09
N MET A 350 13.79 -17.69 1.15
CA MET A 350 14.66 -18.38 0.20
C MET A 350 14.57 -19.90 0.33
N LEU A 351 14.48 -20.45 1.54
CA LEU A 351 14.30 -21.89 1.75
C LEU A 351 12.97 -22.37 1.18
N ALA A 352 11.89 -21.62 1.40
CA ALA A 352 10.58 -21.92 0.81
C ALA A 352 10.62 -21.82 -0.73
N ALA A 353 11.25 -20.78 -1.28
CA ALA A 353 11.44 -20.60 -2.71
C ALA A 353 12.38 -21.66 -3.33
N SER A 354 13.26 -22.28 -2.53
CA SER A 354 14.14 -23.37 -2.99
C SER A 354 13.35 -24.61 -3.36
N LEU A 355 12.17 -24.79 -2.77
CA LEU A 355 11.36 -25.99 -2.95
C LEU A 355 10.84 -26.10 -4.39
N PRO A 356 10.79 -27.31 -4.96
CA PRO A 356 10.21 -27.53 -6.28
C PRO A 356 8.73 -27.13 -6.24
N GLN A 357 8.31 -26.28 -7.17
CA GLN A 357 6.92 -25.90 -7.34
C GLN A 357 6.27 -26.76 -8.41
N PRO A 358 5.05 -27.29 -8.18
CA PRO A 358 4.33 -27.99 -9.22
C PRO A 358 3.84 -27.01 -10.30
N PRO A 359 3.59 -27.48 -11.54
CA PRO A 359 3.02 -26.65 -12.60
C PRO A 359 1.66 -26.05 -12.20
N GLU A 360 1.31 -24.90 -12.77
CA GLU A 360 -0.02 -24.31 -12.59
C GLU A 360 -1.14 -25.31 -12.96
N GLY A 361 -2.15 -25.42 -12.10
CA GLY A 361 -3.26 -26.37 -12.28
C GLY A 361 -3.00 -27.79 -11.77
N CYS A 362 -1.81 -28.08 -11.24
CA CYS A 362 -1.55 -29.34 -10.55
C CYS A 362 -2.23 -29.38 -9.17
N GLY A 363 -3.14 -30.33 -8.97
CA GLY A 363 -3.74 -30.58 -7.67
C GLY A 363 -2.76 -31.24 -6.70
N PRO A 364 -2.95 -31.07 -5.37
CA PRO A 364 -2.11 -31.77 -4.39
C PRO A 364 -2.36 -33.28 -4.47
N HIS A 365 -1.29 -34.07 -4.44
CA HIS A 365 -1.39 -35.52 -4.25
C HIS A 365 -1.31 -35.80 -2.75
N LEU A 366 -2.28 -36.54 -2.23
CA LEU A 366 -2.32 -36.87 -0.80
C LEU A 366 -1.59 -38.20 -0.55
N MET A 367 -0.77 -38.23 0.49
CA MET A 367 -0.05 -39.42 0.91
C MET A 367 -0.62 -39.99 2.21
N LYS A 368 -1.09 -41.23 2.15
CA LYS A 368 -1.63 -41.94 3.32
C LYS A 368 -0.56 -42.18 4.38
N GLU A 369 0.68 -42.38 3.95
CA GLU A 369 1.83 -42.69 4.81
C GLU A 369 2.17 -41.56 5.80
N ILE A 370 1.66 -40.36 5.55
CA ILE A 370 1.86 -39.16 6.37
C ILE A 370 0.53 -38.59 6.91
N GLY A 371 -0.57 -39.35 6.86
CA GLY A 371 -1.88 -38.94 7.37
C GLY A 371 -2.71 -38.08 6.41
N ASP A 372 -2.70 -38.41 5.11
CA ASP A 372 -3.44 -37.71 4.05
C ASP A 372 -3.05 -36.22 3.87
N TYR A 373 -1.80 -35.87 4.21
CA TYR A 373 -1.22 -34.57 3.89
C TYR A 373 -0.78 -34.52 2.42
N PRO A 374 -0.68 -33.30 1.83
CA PRO A 374 -0.03 -33.12 0.54
C PRO A 374 1.39 -33.69 0.55
N ASP A 375 1.73 -34.44 -0.47
CA ASP A 375 3.00 -35.14 -0.62
C ASP A 375 4.23 -34.20 -0.62
N THR A 376 4.04 -32.95 -1.08
CA THR A 376 5.01 -31.86 -1.00
C THR A 376 5.38 -31.47 0.45
N PHE A 377 4.51 -31.70 1.44
CA PHE A 377 4.77 -31.31 2.82
C PHE A 377 5.90 -32.14 3.44
N LEU A 378 5.96 -33.44 3.14
CA LEU A 378 7.04 -34.28 3.64
C LEU A 378 8.38 -33.82 3.05
N PHE A 379 8.39 -33.46 1.76
CA PHE A 379 9.57 -32.90 1.11
C PHE A 379 10.02 -31.62 1.81
N GLU A 380 9.11 -30.66 2.01
CA GLU A 380 9.41 -29.42 2.73
C GLU A 380 9.94 -29.68 4.13
N ALA A 381 9.27 -30.54 4.91
CA ALA A 381 9.63 -30.81 6.30
C ALA A 381 11.03 -31.44 6.43
N VAL A 382 11.41 -32.32 5.50
CA VAL A 382 12.77 -32.91 5.44
C VAL A 382 13.81 -31.83 5.13
N VAL A 383 13.54 -30.96 4.16
CA VAL A 383 14.46 -29.86 3.81
C VAL A 383 14.60 -28.89 4.98
N ARG A 384 13.50 -28.53 5.66
CA ARG A 384 13.50 -27.65 6.83
C ARG A 384 14.18 -28.25 8.05
N ASP A 385 14.01 -29.56 8.28
CA ASP A 385 14.71 -30.27 9.35
C ASP A 385 16.23 -30.28 9.13
N ARG A 386 16.68 -30.61 7.91
CA ARG A 386 18.09 -30.46 7.52
C ARG A 386 18.58 -29.03 7.70
N ALA A 387 17.69 -28.08 7.50
CA ALA A 387 17.93 -26.67 7.72
C ALA A 387 17.96 -26.21 9.16
N LYS A 388 17.59 -27.08 10.10
CA LYS A 388 17.43 -26.73 11.51
C LYS A 388 16.54 -25.49 11.67
N VAL A 389 15.60 -25.32 10.76
CA VAL A 389 14.56 -24.28 10.84
C VAL A 389 13.40 -24.90 11.57
N GLN A 390 12.81 -24.15 12.50
CA GLN A 390 11.66 -24.64 13.24
C GLN A 390 10.55 -25.02 12.26
N ASN A 391 10.09 -26.26 12.38
CA ASN A 391 8.93 -26.75 11.69
C ASN A 391 7.68 -26.26 12.42
N GLY A 392 6.61 -25.99 11.66
CA GLY A 392 5.30 -25.76 12.24
C GLY A 392 4.79 -27.00 12.98
N TYR A 393 3.69 -26.84 13.71
CA TYR A 393 3.00 -27.96 14.35
C TYR A 393 2.44 -28.92 13.28
N TRP A 394 2.76 -30.20 13.40
CA TRP A 394 2.24 -31.28 12.55
C TRP A 394 1.37 -32.24 13.36
N SER A 395 0.55 -33.06 12.68
CA SER A 395 -0.11 -34.18 13.37
C SER A 395 0.92 -35.19 13.90
N ASP A 396 0.55 -35.95 14.93
CA ASP A 396 1.42 -37.00 15.50
C ASP A 396 1.81 -38.05 14.44
N GLU A 397 0.90 -38.35 13.51
CA GLU A 397 1.13 -39.28 12.41
C GLU A 397 2.20 -38.76 11.44
N PHE A 398 2.11 -37.49 11.02
CA PHE A 398 3.10 -36.86 10.17
C PHE A 398 4.46 -36.76 10.88
N ALA A 399 4.47 -36.37 12.16
CA ALA A 399 5.69 -36.30 12.95
C ALA A 399 6.39 -37.66 13.06
N ALA A 400 5.63 -38.74 13.29
CA ALA A 400 6.18 -40.10 13.32
C ALA A 400 6.71 -40.54 11.95
N ALA A 401 6.06 -40.15 10.85
CA ALA A 401 6.53 -40.45 9.50
C ALA A 401 7.82 -39.70 9.15
N LEU A 402 7.89 -38.41 9.50
CA LEU A 402 9.10 -37.60 9.35
C LEU A 402 10.25 -38.17 10.17
N GLU A 403 10.03 -38.54 11.43
CA GLU A 403 11.06 -39.15 12.29
C GLU A 403 11.60 -40.46 11.70
N ARG A 404 10.72 -41.32 11.15
CA ARG A 404 11.14 -42.54 10.44
C ARG A 404 11.99 -42.22 9.22
N PHE A 405 11.56 -41.26 8.41
CA PHE A 405 12.32 -40.81 7.23
C PHE A 405 13.71 -40.32 7.62
N LEU A 406 13.81 -39.47 8.64
CA LEU A 406 15.07 -38.85 9.08
C LEU A 406 16.07 -39.87 9.64
N LYS A 407 15.62 -41.05 10.09
CA LYS A 407 16.48 -42.17 10.50
C LYS A 407 17.15 -42.90 9.33
N THR A 408 16.66 -42.73 8.10
CA THR A 408 17.26 -43.39 6.92
C THR A 408 18.62 -42.78 6.57
N PRO A 409 19.55 -43.52 5.92
CA PRO A 409 20.86 -42.97 5.54
C PRO A 409 20.72 -41.73 4.65
N VAL A 410 21.57 -40.71 4.86
CA VAL A 410 21.54 -39.43 4.12
C VAL A 410 21.55 -39.64 2.60
N ALA A 411 22.34 -40.58 2.09
CA ALA A 411 22.38 -40.88 0.66
C ALA A 411 21.05 -41.43 0.11
N ALA A 412 20.26 -42.14 0.92
CA ALA A 412 18.93 -42.60 0.53
C ALA A 412 17.92 -41.44 0.53
N GLN A 413 17.99 -40.59 1.55
CA GLN A 413 17.21 -39.35 1.60
C GLN A 413 17.52 -38.45 0.40
N ASP A 414 18.79 -38.28 0.01
CA ASP A 414 19.19 -37.43 -1.13
C ASP A 414 18.65 -37.96 -2.46
N ARG A 415 18.70 -39.29 -2.66
CA ARG A 415 18.09 -39.92 -3.84
C ARG A 415 16.58 -39.73 -3.87
N TRP A 416 15.93 -39.83 -2.71
CA TRP A 416 14.49 -39.58 -2.60
C TRP A 416 14.16 -38.11 -2.89
N LEU A 417 14.90 -37.16 -2.33
CA LEU A 417 14.72 -35.72 -2.58
C LEU A 417 14.91 -35.39 -4.07
N ALA A 418 15.92 -35.97 -4.73
CA ALA A 418 16.11 -35.79 -6.17
C ALA A 418 14.88 -36.25 -6.97
N ALA A 419 14.41 -37.48 -6.71
CA ALA A 419 13.28 -38.06 -7.41
C ALA A 419 11.97 -37.29 -7.11
N ALA A 420 11.73 -36.95 -5.85
CA ALA A 420 10.58 -36.18 -5.41
C ALA A 420 10.53 -34.80 -6.08
N ALA A 421 11.67 -34.10 -6.19
CA ALA A 421 11.70 -32.80 -6.85
C ALA A 421 11.37 -32.88 -8.34
N ASP A 422 11.83 -33.91 -9.03
CA ASP A 422 11.51 -34.14 -10.44
C ASP A 422 10.03 -34.53 -10.63
N ASP A 423 9.47 -35.32 -9.71
CA ASP A 423 8.06 -35.72 -9.72
C ASP A 423 7.13 -34.54 -9.43
N ILE A 424 7.44 -33.70 -8.44
CA ILE A 424 6.67 -32.48 -8.13
C ILE A 424 6.62 -31.55 -9.35
N ARG A 425 7.77 -31.28 -9.98
CA ARG A 425 7.85 -30.45 -11.20
C ARG A 425 7.08 -31.05 -12.38
N SER A 426 6.95 -32.37 -12.41
CA SER A 426 6.23 -33.11 -13.45
C SER A 426 4.76 -33.34 -13.11
N CYS A 427 4.25 -32.75 -12.01
CA CYS A 427 2.91 -32.99 -11.48
C CYS A 427 2.60 -34.48 -11.22
N ARG A 428 3.62 -35.27 -10.84
CA ARG A 428 3.48 -36.66 -10.45
C ARG A 428 3.48 -36.79 -8.92
N PRO A 429 2.83 -37.82 -8.36
CA PRO A 429 2.93 -38.11 -6.94
C PRO A 429 4.39 -38.34 -6.53
N VAL A 430 4.80 -37.73 -5.42
CA VAL A 430 6.11 -37.95 -4.80
C VAL A 430 6.29 -39.44 -4.48
N PRO A 431 7.50 -40.01 -4.69
CA PRO A 431 7.77 -41.41 -4.39
C PRO A 431 7.54 -41.71 -2.91
N ALA A 432 7.11 -42.94 -2.60
CA ALA A 432 6.95 -43.35 -1.22
C ALA A 432 8.26 -43.17 -0.43
N PRO A 433 8.20 -42.68 0.83
CA PRO A 433 9.39 -42.48 1.64
C PRO A 433 10.12 -43.81 1.88
N PRO A 434 11.46 -43.81 1.91
CA PRO A 434 12.23 -44.96 2.35
C PRO A 434 11.81 -45.35 3.78
N ARG A 435 11.67 -46.65 4.00
CA ARG A 435 11.26 -47.24 5.29
C ARG A 435 12.43 -47.51 6.21
#